data_AF-A0AAD8AIU5-F1
#
_entry.id   AF-A0AAD8AIU5-F1
#
_cell.length_a   1.000
_cell.length_b   1.000
_cell.length_c   1.000
_cell.angle_alpha   90.00
_cell.angle_beta   90.00
_cell.angle_gamma   90.00
#
_symmetry.space_group_name_H-M   'P 1'
#
loop_
_entity.id
_entity.type
_entity.pdbx_description
1 polymer ?
#
loop_
_entity_poly.entity_id
_entity_poly.type
_entity_poly.pdbx_seq_one_letter_code
_entity_poly.pdbx_strand_id
1 'polypeptide(L)'
;AFRNQKPERIYFHTDVKEFTGPHWIKIRDTLGSVLHFTNVTLPTEIYGTKFTFPYYVYHASDVTRIRILMEYGGIFLDNDSYIVKSLDPFRRYEMTVGVTDGDFLGTQVLIANKDARFLKLWLESYRDYQPHSFYFNAGQKPMNEIIVRKPELVHSLDCLLGVRGLTRGLYIWDTWNNWRRYYSIHLVIRHRHLLDTWWNFFKWMTIDENNICDYPHPFGEMAREVYSDFCTKSQKN
;
A
#
# COMPACT_ATOMS: atom_id res chain seq x y z
N ALA A 1 7.66 4.41 4.21
CA ALA A 1 6.97 5.69 4.49
C ALA A 1 7.84 6.66 5.29
N PHE A 2 8.17 6.37 6.56
CA PHE A 2 8.83 7.31 7.49
C PHE A 2 10.05 8.05 6.91
N ARG A 3 11.02 7.32 6.35
CA ARG A 3 12.26 7.89 5.77
C ARG A 3 12.01 8.95 4.69
N ASN A 4 11.17 8.63 3.70
CA ASN A 4 11.04 9.43 2.48
C ASN A 4 9.84 10.40 2.50
N GLN A 5 8.79 10.05 3.24
CA GLN A 5 7.62 10.93 3.43
C GLN A 5 7.81 11.90 4.60
N LYS A 6 8.61 11.54 5.62
CA LYS A 6 8.86 12.32 6.84
C LYS A 6 7.56 12.86 7.49
N PRO A 7 6.57 11.99 7.77
CA PRO A 7 5.28 12.42 8.31
C PRO A 7 5.42 12.89 9.76
N GLU A 8 4.58 13.85 10.15
CA GLU A 8 4.44 14.27 11.56
C GLU A 8 3.80 13.18 12.41
N ARG A 9 2.91 12.37 11.82
CA ARG A 9 2.17 11.28 12.48
C ARG A 9 2.01 10.09 11.54
N ILE A 10 2.16 8.89 12.08
CA ILE A 10 1.84 7.61 11.44
C ILE A 10 0.82 6.89 12.30
N TYR A 11 -0.35 6.61 11.73
CA TYR A 11 -1.44 5.93 12.40
C TYR A 11 -1.50 4.45 11.99
N PHE A 12 -1.47 3.56 12.97
CA PHE A 12 -1.83 2.16 12.81
C PHE A 12 -3.25 1.94 13.34
N HIS A 13 -4.18 1.65 12.44
CA HIS A 13 -5.56 1.32 12.77
C HIS A 13 -5.70 -0.18 12.95
N THR A 14 -6.05 -0.63 14.16
CA THR A 14 -5.97 -2.05 14.51
C THR A 14 -6.80 -2.39 15.75
N ASP A 15 -7.27 -3.63 15.84
CA ASP A 15 -7.87 -4.24 17.03
C ASP A 15 -6.87 -5.08 17.84
N VAL A 16 -5.62 -5.18 17.39
CA VAL A 16 -4.53 -5.85 18.10
C VAL A 16 -4.17 -5.04 19.34
N LYS A 17 -4.27 -5.68 20.51
CA LYS A 17 -3.99 -5.03 21.81
C LYS A 17 -2.51 -4.71 22.00
N GLU A 18 -1.64 -5.62 21.56
CA GLU A 18 -0.20 -5.50 21.72
C GLU A 18 0.50 -6.15 20.53
N PHE A 19 1.42 -5.42 19.91
CA PHE A 19 2.30 -5.94 18.89
C PHE A 19 3.60 -6.39 19.54
N THR A 20 4.06 -7.60 19.20
CA THR A 20 5.26 -8.22 19.77
C THR A 20 6.26 -8.59 18.68
N GLY A 21 7.48 -8.93 19.08
CA GLY A 21 8.54 -9.38 18.18
C GLY A 21 9.55 -8.30 17.79
N PRO A 22 10.73 -8.72 17.27
CA PRO A 22 11.88 -7.84 17.06
C PRO A 22 11.63 -6.73 16.03
N HIS A 23 10.91 -7.02 14.94
CA HIS A 23 10.56 -6.01 13.94
C HIS A 23 9.65 -4.92 14.50
N TRP A 24 8.72 -5.29 15.39
CA TRP A 24 7.84 -4.31 15.99
C TRP A 24 8.57 -3.41 16.98
N ILE A 25 9.47 -3.98 17.80
CA ILE A 25 10.36 -3.20 18.67
C ILE A 25 11.15 -2.19 17.83
N LYS A 26 11.75 -2.62 16.72
CA LYS A 26 12.48 -1.72 15.81
C LYS A 26 11.57 -0.63 15.24
N ILE A 27 10.35 -0.94 14.80
CA ILE A 27 9.40 0.06 14.28
C ILE A 27 9.06 1.08 15.37
N ARG A 28 8.67 0.61 16.56
CA ARG A 28 8.35 1.48 17.70
C ARG A 28 9.51 2.41 18.05
N ASP A 29 10.71 1.85 18.19
CA ASP A 29 11.89 2.61 18.60
C ASP A 29 12.34 3.59 17.50
N THR A 30 12.16 3.24 16.22
CA THR A 30 12.48 4.11 15.07
C THR A 30 11.48 5.27 14.93
N LEU A 31 10.20 5.00 15.12
CA LEU A 31 9.14 6.01 14.93
C LEU A 31 8.94 6.88 16.18
N GLY A 32 9.18 6.35 17.38
CA GLY A 32 9.04 7.09 18.63
C GLY A 32 7.69 7.79 18.74
N SER A 33 7.70 9.10 18.96
CA SER A 33 6.51 9.94 19.12
C SER A 33 5.68 10.13 17.85
N VAL A 34 6.20 9.77 16.67
CA VAL A 34 5.47 9.83 15.40
C VAL A 34 4.44 8.70 15.29
N LEU A 35 4.61 7.62 16.04
CA LEU A 35 3.74 6.45 15.98
C LEU A 35 2.51 6.59 16.87
N HIS A 36 1.34 6.42 16.27
CA HIS A 36 0.04 6.44 16.94
C HIS A 36 -0.76 5.19 16.61
N PHE A 37 -1.48 4.69 17.62
CA PHE A 37 -2.42 3.59 17.47
C PHE A 37 -3.84 4.08 17.64
N THR A 38 -4.70 3.65 16.73
CA THR A 38 -6.14 3.92 16.79
C THR A 38 -6.87 2.59 16.74
N ASN A 39 -7.78 2.36 17.69
CA ASN A 39 -8.56 1.13 17.69
C ASN A 39 -9.56 1.14 16.54
N VAL A 40 -9.52 0.11 15.69
CA VAL A 40 -10.50 -0.12 14.63
C VAL A 40 -10.79 -1.61 14.54
N THR A 41 -12.08 -1.95 14.61
CA THR A 41 -12.57 -3.29 14.28
C THR A 41 -13.10 -3.30 12.85
N LEU A 42 -12.73 -4.33 12.09
CA LEU A 42 -13.25 -4.51 10.74
C LEU A 42 -14.78 -4.68 10.78
N PRO A 43 -15.53 -3.98 9.93
CA PRO A 43 -16.98 -4.16 9.85
C PRO A 43 -17.31 -5.57 9.34
N THR A 44 -18.43 -6.12 9.82
CA THR A 44 -18.95 -7.42 9.36
C THR A 44 -19.93 -7.30 8.19
N GLU A 45 -20.42 -6.10 7.92
CA GLU A 45 -21.36 -5.79 6.85
C GLU A 45 -21.24 -4.33 6.38
N ILE A 46 -21.83 -4.05 5.21
CA ILE A 46 -21.98 -2.71 4.63
C ILE A 46 -23.37 -2.58 4.00
N TYR A 47 -24.10 -1.53 4.37
CA TYR A 47 -25.49 -1.27 3.95
C TYR A 47 -26.43 -2.50 4.06
N GLY A 48 -26.34 -3.24 5.16
CA GLY A 48 -27.16 -4.43 5.42
C GLY A 48 -26.72 -5.71 4.67
N THR A 49 -25.63 -5.65 3.90
CA THR A 49 -25.06 -6.82 3.22
C THR A 49 -23.78 -7.28 3.93
N LYS A 50 -23.73 -8.55 4.35
CA LYS A 50 -22.57 -9.12 5.04
C LYS A 50 -21.37 -9.26 4.11
N PHE A 51 -20.19 -9.02 4.65
CA PHE A 51 -18.96 -9.46 4.01
C PHE A 51 -18.84 -10.99 4.14
N THR A 52 -18.36 -11.67 3.10
CA THR A 52 -18.35 -13.14 3.02
C THR A 52 -16.98 -13.69 2.66
N PHE A 53 -16.71 -14.93 3.06
CA PHE A 53 -15.51 -15.66 2.66
C PHE A 53 -15.51 -15.93 1.13
N PRO A 54 -14.36 -15.88 0.43
CA PRO A 54 -13.00 -15.65 0.93
C PRO A 54 -12.56 -14.19 1.01
N TYR A 55 -13.40 -13.25 0.56
CA TYR A 55 -12.99 -11.85 0.40
C TYR A 55 -13.28 -10.94 1.60
N TYR A 56 -13.89 -11.48 2.66
CA TYR A 56 -14.29 -10.79 3.88
C TYR A 56 -13.28 -9.73 4.35
N VAL A 57 -12.04 -10.15 4.62
CA VAL A 57 -11.00 -9.27 5.19
C VAL A 57 -10.63 -8.14 4.21
N TYR A 58 -10.60 -8.43 2.92
CA TYR A 58 -10.23 -7.48 1.89
C TYR A 58 -11.31 -6.42 1.71
N HIS A 59 -12.57 -6.84 1.54
CA HIS A 59 -13.70 -5.92 1.37
C HIS A 59 -13.97 -5.09 2.62
N ALA A 60 -13.85 -5.68 3.82
CA ALA A 60 -13.97 -4.94 5.06
C ALA A 60 -12.83 -3.92 5.22
N SER A 61 -11.61 -4.26 4.81
CA SER A 61 -10.46 -3.33 4.78
C SER A 61 -10.68 -2.19 3.79
N ASP A 62 -11.24 -2.45 2.60
CA ASP A 62 -11.58 -1.42 1.61
C ASP A 62 -12.56 -0.38 2.18
N VAL A 63 -13.63 -0.84 2.84
CA VAL A 63 -14.60 0.07 3.48
C VAL A 63 -13.95 0.82 4.65
N THR A 64 -13.12 0.14 5.43
CA THR A 64 -12.44 0.72 6.59
C THR A 64 -11.49 1.84 6.19
N ARG A 65 -10.68 1.66 5.14
CA ARG A 65 -9.75 2.73 4.68
C ARG A 65 -10.49 3.96 4.17
N ILE A 66 -11.64 3.79 3.49
CA ILE A 66 -12.46 4.92 3.04
C ILE A 66 -12.96 5.71 4.26
N ARG A 67 -13.49 5.03 5.29
CA ARG A 67 -13.96 5.67 6.53
C ARG A 67 -12.84 6.39 7.27
N ILE A 68 -11.66 5.77 7.38
CA ILE A 68 -10.47 6.40 7.99
C ILE A 68 -10.07 7.66 7.22
N LEU A 69 -10.03 7.60 5.89
CA LEU A 69 -9.71 8.78 5.07
C LEU A 69 -10.77 9.87 5.21
N MET A 70 -12.05 9.53 5.39
CA MET A 70 -13.11 10.52 5.67
C MET A 70 -12.97 11.18 7.05
N GLU A 71 -12.38 10.48 8.03
CA GLU A 71 -12.16 11.00 9.38
C GLU A 71 -10.90 11.87 9.47
N TYR A 72 -9.78 11.36 8.94
CA TYR A 72 -8.46 11.98 9.12
C TYR A 72 -7.92 12.67 7.87
N GLY A 73 -8.34 12.25 6.69
CA GLY A 73 -7.64 12.53 5.44
C GLY A 73 -6.21 11.99 5.45
N GLY A 74 -5.30 12.62 4.72
CA GLY A 74 -3.89 12.29 4.70
C GLY A 74 -3.52 11.28 3.60
N ILE A 75 -2.58 10.39 3.92
CA ILE A 75 -2.05 9.40 2.99
C ILE A 75 -2.30 8.01 3.59
N PHE A 76 -3.12 7.20 2.91
CA PHE A 76 -3.27 5.79 3.21
C PHE A 76 -2.26 4.97 2.40
N LEU A 77 -1.69 3.93 3.03
CA LEU A 77 -0.75 3.00 2.42
C LEU A 77 -1.13 1.57 2.78
N ASP A 78 -1.15 0.68 1.79
CA ASP A 78 -1.10 -0.76 2.04
C ASP A 78 0.24 -1.12 2.70
N ASN A 79 0.23 -2.18 3.50
CA ASN A 79 1.40 -2.60 4.28
C ASN A 79 2.60 -3.03 3.42
N ASP A 80 2.38 -3.30 2.13
CA ASP A 80 3.40 -3.63 1.14
C ASP A 80 3.58 -2.52 0.08
N SER A 81 3.38 -1.26 0.48
CA SER A 81 3.71 -0.08 -0.32
C SER A 81 5.05 0.55 0.08
N TYR A 82 5.97 0.68 -0.88
CA TYR A 82 7.23 1.38 -0.72
C TYR A 82 7.10 2.83 -1.19
N ILE A 83 7.46 3.80 -0.34
CA ILE A 83 7.51 5.22 -0.71
C ILE A 83 8.91 5.55 -1.20
N VAL A 84 9.04 5.87 -2.49
CA VAL A 84 10.30 6.24 -3.14
C VAL A 84 10.67 7.69 -2.84
N LYS A 85 9.69 8.60 -2.89
CA LYS A 85 9.85 10.04 -2.64
C LYS A 85 8.56 10.63 -2.07
N SER A 86 8.67 11.79 -1.43
CA SER A 86 7.52 12.44 -0.79
C SER A 86 6.33 12.62 -1.74
N LEU A 87 5.14 12.27 -1.26
CA LEU A 87 3.85 12.42 -1.92
C LEU A 87 3.23 13.82 -1.70
N ASP A 88 3.92 14.72 -1.00
CA ASP A 88 3.43 16.07 -0.72
C ASP A 88 2.99 16.89 -1.95
N PRO A 89 3.64 16.78 -3.14
CA PRO A 89 3.17 17.48 -4.34
C PRO A 89 1.70 17.19 -4.71
N PHE A 90 1.17 16.05 -4.28
CA PHE A 90 -0.18 15.59 -4.58
C PHE A 90 -1.20 15.95 -3.49
N ARG A 91 -0.76 16.43 -2.33
CA ARG A 91 -1.64 16.83 -1.22
C ARG A 91 -2.42 18.13 -1.49
N ARG A 92 -2.06 18.86 -2.55
CA ARG A 92 -2.78 20.06 -3.01
C ARG A 92 -4.11 19.74 -3.69
N TYR A 93 -4.29 18.50 -4.15
CA TYR A 93 -5.53 18.04 -4.77
C TYR A 93 -6.49 17.54 -3.69
N GLU A 94 -7.79 17.65 -3.97
CA GLU A 94 -8.84 17.14 -3.08
C GLU A 94 -8.67 15.63 -2.84
N MET A 95 -8.38 14.89 -3.90
CA MET A 95 -8.05 13.46 -3.88
C MET A 95 -7.03 13.17 -4.98
N THR A 96 -6.00 12.39 -4.70
CA THR A 96 -5.10 11.82 -5.71
C THR A 96 -5.13 10.30 -5.63
N VAL A 97 -5.21 9.67 -6.81
CA VAL A 97 -5.30 8.22 -6.96
C VAL A 97 -4.37 7.72 -8.05
N GLY A 98 -3.93 6.47 -7.93
CA GLY A 98 -3.20 5.78 -8.99
C GLY A 98 -4.17 5.07 -9.92
N VAL A 99 -3.79 4.88 -11.18
CA VAL A 99 -4.51 4.02 -12.13
C VAL A 99 -3.73 2.72 -12.34
N THR A 100 -4.36 1.58 -12.10
CA THR A 100 -3.76 0.24 -12.21
C THR A 100 -3.67 -0.25 -13.65
N ASP A 101 -3.12 -1.44 -13.84
CA ASP A 101 -3.37 -2.21 -15.06
C ASP A 101 -4.88 -2.44 -15.24
N GLY A 102 -5.36 -2.31 -16.49
CA GLY A 102 -6.78 -2.44 -16.83
C GLY A 102 -7.61 -1.18 -16.58
N ASP A 103 -6.95 -0.04 -16.35
CA ASP A 103 -7.58 1.26 -16.16
C ASP A 103 -8.56 1.31 -14.98
N PHE A 104 -8.23 0.63 -13.87
CA PHE A 104 -9.01 0.68 -12.63
C PHE A 104 -8.36 1.59 -11.58
N LEU A 105 -9.15 1.99 -10.58
CA LEU A 105 -8.65 2.76 -9.44
C LEU A 105 -7.67 1.90 -8.63
N GLY A 106 -6.46 2.39 -8.38
CA GLY A 106 -5.48 1.79 -7.47
C GLY A 106 -5.77 2.17 -6.02
N THR A 107 -5.81 1.19 -5.14
CA THR A 107 -6.24 1.37 -3.74
C THR A 107 -5.11 1.25 -2.72
N GLN A 108 -3.89 0.96 -3.19
CA GLN A 108 -2.72 0.70 -2.34
C GLN A 108 -2.11 1.98 -1.77
N VAL A 109 -2.24 3.09 -2.49
CA VAL A 109 -1.77 4.42 -2.09
C VAL A 109 -2.85 5.43 -2.44
N LEU A 110 -3.42 6.05 -1.42
CA LEU A 110 -4.49 7.04 -1.56
C LEU A 110 -4.10 8.31 -0.83
N ILE A 111 -4.31 9.46 -1.45
CA ILE A 111 -3.98 10.76 -0.87
C ILE A 111 -5.26 11.58 -0.90
N ALA A 112 -5.82 11.89 0.27
CA ALA A 112 -7.14 12.48 0.37
C ALA A 112 -7.17 13.65 1.34
N ASN A 113 -7.88 14.70 0.96
CA ASN A 113 -8.51 15.56 1.95
C ASN A 113 -9.64 14.77 2.63
N LYS A 114 -9.83 14.96 3.95
CA LYS A 114 -10.89 14.29 4.71
C LYS A 114 -12.30 14.56 4.15
N ASP A 115 -12.50 15.74 3.55
CA ASP A 115 -13.77 16.18 2.98
C ASP A 115 -13.85 15.89 1.47
N ALA A 116 -12.97 15.04 0.92
CA ALA A 116 -12.98 14.71 -0.50
C ALA A 116 -14.31 14.09 -0.94
N ARG A 117 -14.99 14.74 -1.88
CA ARG A 117 -16.31 14.36 -2.40
C ARG A 117 -16.30 12.97 -3.00
N PHE A 118 -15.17 12.57 -3.59
CA PHE A 118 -14.98 11.22 -4.12
C PHE A 118 -15.15 10.14 -3.05
N LEU A 119 -14.63 10.32 -1.83
CA LEU A 119 -14.71 9.31 -0.76
C LEU A 119 -16.16 8.98 -0.40
N LYS A 120 -17.02 10.00 -0.33
CA LYS A 120 -18.45 9.81 -0.06
C LYS A 120 -19.12 9.01 -1.17
N LEU A 121 -18.87 9.36 -2.44
CA LEU A 121 -19.45 8.64 -3.57
C LEU A 121 -18.92 7.20 -3.65
N TRP A 122 -17.64 7.01 -3.37
CA TRP A 122 -17.03 5.69 -3.36
C TRP A 122 -17.64 4.81 -2.26
N LEU A 123 -17.78 5.32 -1.04
CA LEU A 123 -18.46 4.58 0.04
C LEU A 123 -19.90 4.25 -0.35
N GLU A 124 -20.66 5.21 -0.87
CA GLU A 124 -22.06 5.01 -1.28
C GLU A 124 -22.23 4.00 -2.43
N SER A 125 -21.21 3.80 -3.28
CA SER A 125 -21.25 2.77 -4.32
C SER A 125 -21.39 1.33 -3.77
N TYR A 126 -21.02 1.12 -2.50
CA TYR A 126 -21.21 -0.16 -1.80
C TYR A 126 -22.68 -0.44 -1.44
N ARG A 127 -23.63 0.45 -1.71
CA ARG A 127 -25.07 0.10 -1.58
C ARG A 127 -25.49 -1.04 -2.50
N ASP A 128 -24.80 -1.17 -3.64
CA ASP A 128 -24.88 -2.31 -4.54
C ASP A 128 -23.54 -3.06 -4.49
N TYR A 129 -23.22 -3.54 -3.29
CA TYR A 129 -21.99 -4.29 -3.01
C TYR A 129 -22.09 -5.71 -3.58
N GLN A 130 -21.02 -6.13 -4.26
CA GLN A 130 -20.90 -7.44 -4.91
C GLN A 130 -19.97 -8.37 -4.11
N PRO A 131 -20.49 -9.29 -3.27
CA PRO A 131 -19.68 -10.02 -2.30
C PRO A 131 -18.68 -11.02 -2.92
N HIS A 132 -18.99 -11.53 -4.11
CA HIS A 132 -18.21 -12.57 -4.77
C HIS A 132 -17.19 -12.02 -5.77
N SER A 133 -17.08 -10.69 -5.89
CA SER A 133 -16.14 -10.04 -6.81
C SER A 133 -15.02 -9.37 -6.02
N PHE A 134 -13.80 -9.93 -6.12
CA PHE A 134 -12.66 -9.47 -5.33
C PHE A 134 -12.39 -7.97 -5.50
N TYR A 135 -12.06 -7.53 -6.72
CA TYR A 135 -11.61 -6.15 -6.98
C TYR A 135 -12.70 -5.19 -7.45
N PHE A 136 -13.88 -5.71 -7.82
CA PHE A 136 -14.92 -4.93 -8.48
C PHE A 136 -15.34 -3.71 -7.64
N ASN A 137 -15.70 -3.92 -6.37
CA ASN A 137 -16.20 -2.85 -5.49
C ASN A 137 -15.14 -1.78 -5.19
N ALA A 138 -13.88 -2.20 -5.02
CA ALA A 138 -12.80 -1.33 -4.60
C ALA A 138 -12.21 -0.51 -5.76
N GLY A 139 -12.06 -1.11 -6.94
CA GLY A 139 -11.32 -0.49 -8.05
C GLY A 139 -12.15 -0.25 -9.30
N GLN A 140 -12.87 -1.27 -9.77
CA GLN A 140 -13.53 -1.23 -11.09
C GLN A 140 -14.79 -0.37 -11.08
N LYS A 141 -15.68 -0.62 -10.12
CA LYS A 141 -16.94 0.10 -9.96
C LYS A 141 -16.75 1.61 -9.75
N PRO A 142 -15.96 2.08 -8.78
CA PRO A 142 -15.78 3.52 -8.59
C PRO A 142 -15.07 4.19 -9.76
N MET A 143 -14.19 3.49 -10.47
CA MET A 143 -13.61 4.02 -11.69
C MET A 143 -14.69 4.24 -12.76
N ASN A 144 -15.43 3.18 -13.10
CA ASN A 144 -16.39 3.19 -14.21
C ASN A 144 -17.62 4.06 -13.95
N GLU A 145 -18.13 4.06 -12.72
CA GLU A 145 -19.38 4.73 -12.38
C GLU A 145 -19.20 6.16 -11.86
N ILE A 146 -18.03 6.48 -11.27
CA ILE A 146 -17.78 7.76 -10.64
C ILE A 146 -16.68 8.53 -11.37
N ILE A 147 -15.45 8.02 -11.41
CA ILE A 147 -14.29 8.78 -11.93
C ILE A 147 -14.45 9.09 -13.42
N VAL A 148 -14.84 8.11 -14.24
CA VAL A 148 -15.06 8.32 -15.69
C VAL A 148 -16.12 9.38 -15.96
N ARG A 149 -17.14 9.49 -15.09
CA ARG A 149 -18.24 10.44 -15.24
C ARG A 149 -17.95 11.81 -14.63
N LYS A 150 -17.10 11.85 -13.61
CA LYS A 150 -16.74 13.03 -12.82
C LYS A 150 -15.23 13.08 -12.57
N PRO A 151 -14.42 13.22 -13.64
CA PRO A 151 -12.96 13.18 -13.52
C PRO A 151 -12.41 14.33 -12.68
N GLU A 152 -13.15 15.42 -12.53
CA GLU A 152 -12.77 16.57 -11.71
C GLU A 152 -12.70 16.27 -10.20
N LEU A 153 -13.24 15.14 -9.75
CA LEU A 153 -13.22 14.75 -8.33
C LEU A 153 -11.88 14.18 -7.86
N VAL A 154 -11.01 13.77 -8.80
CA VAL A 154 -9.73 13.15 -8.48
C VAL A 154 -8.63 13.64 -9.40
N HIS A 155 -7.42 13.75 -8.87
CA HIS A 155 -6.21 13.82 -9.68
C HIS A 155 -5.71 12.39 -9.91
N SER A 156 -5.91 11.89 -11.13
CA SER A 156 -5.43 10.55 -11.52
C SER A 156 -3.97 10.60 -11.93
N LEU A 157 -3.16 9.69 -11.38
CA LEU A 157 -1.76 9.50 -11.74
C LEU A 157 -1.57 8.16 -12.44
N ASP A 158 -1.18 8.24 -13.70
CA ASP A 158 -0.81 7.07 -14.47
C ASP A 158 0.59 6.61 -14.09
N CYS A 159 0.71 5.35 -13.69
CA CYS A 159 1.95 4.64 -13.36
C CYS A 159 2.76 5.17 -12.16
N LEU A 160 2.76 6.47 -11.85
CA LEU A 160 3.71 7.09 -10.92
C LEU A 160 3.54 6.67 -9.45
N LEU A 161 2.35 6.19 -9.06
CA LEU A 161 2.14 5.57 -7.74
C LEU A 161 2.50 4.07 -7.70
N GLY A 162 3.00 3.53 -8.81
CA GLY A 162 3.56 2.19 -8.90
C GLY A 162 2.57 1.07 -8.64
N VAL A 163 1.35 1.26 -9.10
CA VAL A 163 0.23 0.31 -8.99
C VAL A 163 0.05 -0.54 -10.27
N ARG A 164 0.98 -0.43 -11.22
CA ARG A 164 0.91 -1.02 -12.58
C ARG A 164 2.14 -1.88 -12.88
N GLY A 165 1.97 -3.21 -12.89
CA GLY A 165 2.87 -4.18 -13.52
C GLY A 165 4.37 -4.13 -13.17
N LEU A 166 4.74 -3.82 -11.92
CA LEU A 166 6.15 -3.59 -11.54
C LEU A 166 6.91 -4.83 -11.06
N THR A 167 6.22 -5.95 -10.85
CA THR A 167 6.75 -7.14 -10.15
C THR A 167 7.94 -7.78 -10.85
N ARG A 168 7.99 -7.79 -12.19
CA ARG A 168 9.16 -8.30 -12.94
C ARG A 168 10.42 -7.47 -12.67
N GLY A 169 10.27 -6.14 -12.57
CA GLY A 169 11.37 -5.26 -12.22
C GLY A 169 11.83 -5.44 -10.78
N LEU A 170 10.95 -5.85 -9.87
CA LEU A 170 11.26 -6.06 -8.46
C LEU A 170 11.98 -7.38 -8.18
N TYR A 171 11.56 -8.47 -8.85
CA TYR A 171 11.89 -9.84 -8.45
C TYR A 171 12.53 -10.71 -9.55
N ILE A 172 12.64 -10.21 -10.79
CA ILE A 172 13.22 -11.00 -11.90
C ILE A 172 14.44 -10.30 -12.49
N TRP A 173 14.37 -8.99 -12.70
CA TRP A 173 15.47 -8.25 -13.32
C TRP A 173 16.69 -8.18 -12.39
N ASP A 174 17.88 -8.17 -12.98
CA ASP A 174 19.13 -7.99 -12.23
C ASP A 174 19.28 -6.54 -11.76
N THR A 175 18.86 -5.57 -12.57
CA THR A 175 18.93 -4.13 -12.25
C THR A 175 17.69 -3.39 -12.75
N TRP A 176 17.26 -2.35 -12.03
CA TRP A 176 16.11 -1.54 -12.46
C TRP A 176 16.12 -0.09 -11.96
N ASN A 177 17.13 0.70 -12.31
CA ASN A 177 17.26 2.08 -11.79
C ASN A 177 16.05 3.03 -12.05
N ASN A 178 15.19 2.71 -13.01
CA ASN A 178 13.99 3.49 -13.31
C ASN A 178 12.95 3.49 -12.18
N TRP A 179 13.02 2.56 -11.21
CA TRP A 179 12.14 2.54 -10.04
C TRP A 179 12.20 3.86 -9.24
N ARG A 180 13.30 4.60 -9.32
CA ARG A 180 13.48 5.92 -8.67
C ARG A 180 12.61 7.04 -9.25
N ARG A 181 12.02 6.83 -10.44
CA ARG A 181 11.11 7.80 -11.07
C ARG A 181 9.73 7.80 -10.42
N TYR A 182 9.32 6.68 -9.83
CA TYR A 182 8.04 6.50 -9.16
C TYR A 182 8.02 7.26 -7.83
N TYR A 183 6.83 7.58 -7.34
CA TYR A 183 6.64 8.12 -6.00
C TYR A 183 6.39 7.03 -4.97
N SER A 184 5.68 5.99 -5.39
CA SER A 184 5.47 4.78 -4.61
C SER A 184 5.52 3.55 -5.50
N ILE A 185 5.69 2.38 -4.89
CA ILE A 185 5.72 1.08 -5.55
C ILE A 185 4.92 0.10 -4.70
N HIS A 186 3.93 -0.55 -5.31
CA HIS A 186 3.26 -1.70 -4.70
C HIS A 186 4.15 -2.93 -4.85
N LEU A 187 4.58 -3.49 -3.73
CA LEU A 187 5.60 -4.53 -3.71
C LEU A 187 5.03 -5.91 -4.06
N VAL A 188 3.76 -6.20 -3.73
CA VAL A 188 3.13 -7.51 -3.99
C VAL A 188 3.94 -8.68 -3.40
N ILE A 189 4.64 -8.44 -2.30
CA ILE A 189 5.65 -9.35 -1.75
C ILE A 189 5.05 -10.70 -1.32
N ARG A 190 3.77 -10.72 -0.92
CA ARG A 190 3.05 -11.95 -0.55
C ARG A 190 2.92 -12.93 -1.72
N HIS A 191 2.90 -12.42 -2.95
CA HIS A 191 2.81 -13.23 -4.16
C HIS A 191 4.16 -13.44 -4.84
N ARG A 192 5.29 -13.11 -4.17
CA ARG A 192 6.64 -13.28 -4.73
C ARG A 192 6.90 -14.67 -5.27
N HIS A 193 6.36 -15.72 -4.62
CA HIS A 193 6.48 -17.11 -5.07
C HIS A 193 5.92 -17.38 -6.48
N LEU A 194 5.00 -16.55 -6.98
CA LEU A 194 4.47 -16.63 -8.35
C LEU A 194 5.24 -15.75 -9.35
N LEU A 195 6.11 -14.88 -8.84
CA LEU A 195 6.74 -13.79 -9.59
C LEU A 195 8.25 -14.00 -9.76
N ASP A 196 8.87 -14.70 -8.82
CA ASP A 196 10.30 -14.94 -8.73
C ASP A 196 10.71 -16.17 -9.56
N THR A 197 11.98 -16.26 -9.94
CA THR A 197 12.49 -17.47 -10.61
C THR A 197 12.58 -18.60 -9.59
N TRP A 198 12.36 -19.84 -10.03
CA TRP A 198 12.34 -21.00 -9.13
C TRP A 198 13.64 -21.13 -8.30
N TRP A 199 14.80 -20.95 -8.93
CA TRP A 199 16.10 -21.02 -8.26
C TRP A 199 16.30 -19.90 -7.23
N ASN A 200 15.92 -18.67 -7.57
CA ASN A 200 16.06 -17.54 -6.65
C ASN A 200 15.05 -17.64 -5.49
N PHE A 201 13.81 -18.04 -5.77
CA PHE A 201 12.83 -18.31 -4.74
C PHE A 201 13.32 -19.37 -3.75
N PHE A 202 13.88 -20.49 -4.25
CA PHE A 202 14.40 -21.54 -3.37
C PHE A 202 15.54 -21.07 -2.47
N LYS A 203 16.46 -20.25 -3.00
CA LYS A 203 17.58 -19.71 -2.24
C LYS A 203 17.16 -18.66 -1.19
N TRP A 204 16.09 -17.91 -1.44
CA TRP A 204 15.56 -16.88 -0.54
C TRP A 204 14.09 -17.13 -0.17
N MET A 205 13.72 -18.35 0.21
CA MET A 205 12.32 -18.76 0.40
C MET A 205 11.51 -17.77 1.24
N THR A 206 12.11 -17.31 2.34
CA THR A 206 11.67 -16.13 3.10
C THR A 206 12.70 -15.02 2.95
N ILE A 207 12.25 -13.77 2.98
CA ILE A 207 13.17 -12.63 3.09
C ILE A 207 13.11 -12.10 4.52
N ASP A 208 14.27 -11.97 5.13
CA ASP A 208 14.46 -11.52 6.51
C ASP A 208 15.66 -10.56 6.62
N GLU A 209 15.92 -10.08 7.82
CA GLU A 209 16.98 -9.12 8.11
C GLU A 209 18.40 -9.65 7.82
N ASN A 210 18.60 -10.96 7.75
CA ASN A 210 19.91 -11.56 7.52
C ASN A 210 20.16 -11.76 6.01
N ASN A 211 19.18 -12.31 5.30
CA ASN A 211 19.35 -12.70 3.91
C ASN A 211 19.08 -11.56 2.90
N ILE A 212 18.42 -10.47 3.33
CA ILE A 212 18.17 -9.29 2.49
C ILE A 212 19.45 -8.60 2.05
N CYS A 213 20.54 -8.80 2.78
CA CYS A 213 21.84 -8.22 2.46
C CYS A 213 22.42 -8.72 1.14
N ASP A 214 22.14 -9.98 0.80
CA ASP A 214 22.63 -10.62 -0.41
C ASP A 214 21.53 -10.86 -1.46
N TYR A 215 20.29 -10.39 -1.22
CA TYR A 215 19.21 -10.54 -2.20
C TYR A 215 19.52 -9.73 -3.48
N PRO A 216 19.57 -10.38 -4.66
CA PRO A 216 20.24 -9.82 -5.84
C PRO A 216 19.36 -8.87 -6.66
N HIS A 217 18.04 -8.88 -6.45
CA HIS A 217 17.12 -8.12 -7.29
C HIS A 217 16.85 -6.70 -6.75
N PRO A 218 16.27 -5.79 -7.56
CA PRO A 218 15.97 -4.41 -7.18
C PRO A 218 15.16 -4.26 -5.89
N PHE A 219 14.27 -5.21 -5.57
CA PHE A 219 13.62 -5.20 -4.25
C PHE A 219 14.63 -5.22 -3.09
N GLY A 220 15.72 -5.98 -3.21
CA GLY A 220 16.79 -6.03 -2.20
C GLY A 220 17.51 -4.69 -2.09
N GLU A 221 17.77 -4.02 -3.20
CA GLU A 221 18.32 -2.65 -3.20
C GLU A 221 17.41 -1.70 -2.41
N MET A 222 16.10 -1.70 -2.71
CA MET A 222 15.11 -0.87 -2.01
C MET A 222 15.03 -1.18 -0.51
N ALA A 223 15.02 -2.46 -0.14
CA ALA A 223 14.94 -2.87 1.25
C ALA A 223 16.19 -2.43 2.03
N ARG A 224 17.38 -2.62 1.45
CA ARG A 224 18.66 -2.19 2.05
C ARG A 224 18.76 -0.66 2.16
N GLU A 225 18.14 0.09 1.25
CA GLU A 225 18.07 1.54 1.41
C GLU A 225 17.33 1.93 2.69
N VAL A 226 16.22 1.28 3.04
CA VAL A 226 15.44 1.63 4.24
C VAL A 226 15.97 0.97 5.51
N TYR A 227 16.61 -0.19 5.37
CA TYR A 227 16.94 -1.09 6.48
C TYR A 227 18.44 -1.43 6.51
N SER A 228 19.29 -0.41 6.29
CA SER A 228 20.75 -0.56 6.13
C SER A 228 21.48 -1.07 7.37
N ASP A 229 20.91 -0.88 8.56
CA ASP A 229 21.56 -1.21 9.84
C ASP A 229 21.84 -2.71 10.02
N PHE A 230 21.12 -3.57 9.30
CA PHE A 230 21.26 -5.03 9.40
C PHE A 230 22.32 -5.61 8.48
N CYS A 231 22.64 -4.89 7.41
CA CYS A 231 23.72 -5.26 6.52
C CYS A 231 25.01 -4.66 7.05
N THR A 232 25.56 -5.29 8.09
CA THR A 232 26.97 -5.10 8.43
C THR A 232 27.76 -5.40 7.18
N LYS A 233 28.34 -4.37 6.55
CA LYS A 233 29.34 -4.57 5.51
C LYS A 233 30.32 -5.60 6.05
N SER A 234 30.40 -6.78 5.44
CA SER A 234 31.62 -7.55 5.58
C SER A 234 32.71 -6.63 5.03
N GLN A 235 33.44 -5.96 5.91
CA GLN A 235 34.77 -5.48 5.59
C GLN A 235 35.57 -6.74 5.30
N LYS A 236 35.42 -7.26 4.07
CA LYS A 236 36.40 -8.14 3.49
C LYS A 236 37.58 -7.23 3.21
N ASN A 237 38.56 -7.33 4.11
CA ASN A 237 39.93 -6.90 3.89
C ASN A 237 40.44 -7.43 2.55
#